data_AF-A0A3B8LYD0-F1
#
_entry.id   AF-A0A3B8LYD0-F1
#
_cell.length_a   1.000
_cell.length_b   1.000
_cell.length_c   1.000
_cell.angle_alpha   90.00
_cell.angle_beta   90.00
_cell.angle_gamma   90.00
#
_symmetry.space_group_name_H-M   'P 1'
#
loop_
_entity.id
_entity.type
_entity.pdbx_description
1 polymer ?
#
loop_
_entity_poly.entity_id
_entity_poly.type
_entity_poly.pdbx_seq_one_letter_code
_entity_poly.pdbx_strand_id
1 'polypeptide(L)'
;MGTKTRLAIVAALVATVTVLVFGLWWPEPVGKPREADGGPGDSLPLTPPAATRFLNTQTQYVGSQACRECHQDETDSFADSGMSRSMRTVDLDSEPPDASFPHTASERLLRSTRRDGKLWHREEITGDSQPW
;
A
#
# COMPACT_ATOMS: atom_id res chain seq x y z
N MET A 1 -23.85 21.13 55.84
CA MET A 1 -23.50 21.14 54.40
C MET A 1 -24.71 20.65 53.61
N GLY A 2 -25.36 21.51 52.84
CA GLY A 2 -26.63 21.18 52.17
C GLY A 2 -26.47 20.09 51.11
N THR A 3 -27.50 19.27 50.92
CA THR A 3 -27.53 18.15 49.95
C THR A 3 -27.10 18.60 48.54
N LYS A 4 -27.43 19.85 48.18
CA LYS A 4 -27.02 20.50 46.92
C LYS A 4 -25.51 20.69 46.79
N THR A 5 -24.82 21.05 47.88
CA THR A 5 -23.36 21.22 47.91
C THR A 5 -22.63 19.89 47.76
N ARG A 6 -23.18 18.81 48.36
CA ARG A 6 -22.63 17.44 48.22
C ARG A 6 -22.80 16.91 46.80
N LEU A 7 -23.95 17.14 46.17
CA LEU A 7 -24.21 16.78 44.78
C LEU A 7 -23.30 17.52 43.80
N ALA A 8 -23.03 18.81 44.02
CA ALA A 8 -22.12 19.58 43.18
C ALA A 8 -20.66 19.07 43.25
N ILE A 9 -20.19 18.70 44.44
CA ILE A 9 -18.85 18.14 44.63
C ILE A 9 -18.72 16.77 43.96
N VAL A 10 -19.73 15.90 44.10
CA VAL A 10 -19.72 14.58 43.46
C VAL A 10 -19.76 14.70 41.95
N ALA A 11 -20.60 15.59 41.40
CA ALA A 11 -20.66 15.83 39.96
C ALA A 11 -19.32 16.35 39.41
N ALA A 12 -18.66 17.26 40.13
CA ALA A 12 -17.34 17.74 39.75
C ALA A 12 -16.30 16.61 39.76
N LEU A 13 -16.27 15.77 40.80
CA LEU A 13 -15.33 14.64 40.88
C LEU A 13 -15.57 13.62 39.75
N VAL A 14 -16.83 13.30 39.46
CA VAL A 14 -17.18 12.40 38.35
C VAL A 14 -16.72 12.98 37.02
N ALA A 15 -16.99 14.26 36.75
CA ALA A 15 -16.54 14.91 35.52
C ALA A 15 -15.01 14.86 35.37
N THR A 16 -14.25 15.14 36.44
CA THR A 16 -12.79 15.08 36.42
C THR A 16 -12.27 13.68 36.16
N VAL A 17 -12.84 12.66 36.82
CA VAL A 17 -12.47 11.26 36.58
C VAL A 17 -12.80 10.84 35.16
N THR A 18 -13.95 11.28 34.63
CA THR A 18 -14.37 10.95 33.27
C THR A 18 -13.40 11.55 32.24
N VAL A 19 -13.00 12.81 32.40
CA VAL A 19 -12.01 13.48 31.53
C VAL A 19 -10.63 12.82 31.63
N LEU A 20 -10.19 12.45 32.84
CA LEU A 20 -8.92 11.77 33.03
C LEU A 20 -8.91 10.39 32.38
N VAL A 21 -9.98 9.60 32.54
CA VAL A 21 -10.10 8.29 31.91
C VAL A 21 -10.14 8.45 30.39
N PHE A 22 -10.95 9.37 29.84
CA PHE A 22 -11.02 9.59 28.39
C PHE A 22 -9.71 10.10 27.80
N GLY A 23 -8.97 10.95 28.52
CA GLY A 23 -7.67 11.44 28.08
C GLY A 23 -6.56 10.38 28.15
N LEU A 24 -6.61 9.48 29.14
CA LEU A 24 -5.63 8.40 29.28
C LEU A 24 -5.91 7.20 28.37
N TRP A 25 -7.16 7.01 27.95
CA TRP A 25 -7.61 5.94 27.04
C TRP A 25 -7.83 6.42 25.60
N TRP A 26 -7.49 7.67 25.27
CA TRP A 26 -7.51 8.13 23.89
C TRP A 26 -6.32 7.50 23.16
N PRO A 27 -6.55 6.68 22.11
CA PRO A 27 -5.45 6.14 21.34
C PRO A 27 -4.67 7.31 20.73
N GLU A 28 -3.36 7.35 20.97
CA GLU A 28 -2.47 8.29 20.30
C GLU A 28 -2.83 8.32 18.80
N PRO A 29 -2.97 9.51 18.18
CA PRO A 29 -3.22 9.59 16.75
C PRO A 29 -2.13 8.77 16.06
N VAL A 30 -2.56 7.69 15.40
CA VAL A 30 -1.72 6.77 14.64
C VAL A 30 -0.72 7.62 13.86
N GLY A 31 0.56 7.39 14.17
CA GLY A 31 1.63 8.37 14.08
C GLY A 31 1.63 9.22 12.82
N LYS A 32 2.12 10.46 12.96
CA LYS A 32 2.59 11.25 11.82
C LYS A 32 3.34 10.30 10.87
N PRO A 33 3.03 10.29 9.56
CA PRO A 33 3.81 9.52 8.60
C PRO A 33 5.27 9.79 8.92
N ARG A 34 6.04 8.73 9.19
CA ARG A 34 7.48 8.84 9.33
C ARG A 34 7.92 9.56 8.05
N GLU A 35 8.26 10.84 8.17
CA GLU A 35 9.01 11.53 7.13
C GLU A 35 10.17 10.60 6.87
N ALA A 36 10.22 10.07 5.65
CA ALA A 36 11.35 9.30 5.22
C ALA A 36 12.50 10.31 5.19
N ASP A 37 13.24 10.39 6.30
CA ASP A 37 14.62 10.87 6.34
C ASP A 37 15.49 9.88 5.54
N GLY A 38 15.07 9.55 4.32
CA GLY A 38 15.88 8.88 3.34
C GLY A 38 16.79 9.93 2.73
N GLY A 39 17.82 10.32 3.46
CA GLY A 39 18.97 10.96 2.86
C GLY A 39 19.54 10.06 1.75
N PRO A 40 20.34 10.57 0.80
CA PRO A 40 20.86 9.81 -0.35
C PRO A 40 21.78 8.61 -0.04
N GLY A 41 21.79 8.08 1.18
CA GLY A 41 22.73 7.07 1.67
C GLY A 41 22.13 5.89 2.43
N ASP A 42 20.82 5.85 2.71
CA ASP A 42 20.18 4.69 3.38
C ASP A 42 19.81 3.60 2.36
N SER A 43 20.74 3.25 1.48
CA SER A 43 20.67 2.00 0.74
C SER A 43 21.00 0.89 1.73
N LEU A 44 19.96 0.21 2.23
CA LEU A 44 20.13 -1.08 2.90
C LEU A 44 21.02 -1.95 2.00
N PRO A 45 22.08 -2.58 2.55
CA PRO A 45 22.94 -3.41 1.75
C PRO A 45 22.10 -4.53 1.14
N LEU A 46 22.06 -4.57 -0.19
CA LEU A 46 21.39 -5.66 -0.90
C LEU A 46 22.08 -6.96 -0.52
N THR A 47 21.29 -7.95 -0.08
CA THR A 47 21.81 -9.31 0.13
C THR A 47 22.39 -9.79 -1.20
N PRO A 48 23.67 -10.21 -1.25
CA PRO A 48 24.24 -10.78 -2.45
C PRO A 48 23.38 -11.96 -2.93
N PRO A 49 23.12 -12.10 -4.23
CA PRO A 49 22.40 -13.26 -4.75
C PRO A 49 23.05 -14.56 -4.26
N ALA A 50 22.23 -15.54 -3.88
CA ALA A 50 22.75 -16.85 -3.49
C ALA A 50 23.61 -17.44 -4.63
N ALA A 51 24.72 -18.09 -4.28
CA ALA A 51 25.53 -18.80 -5.26
C ALA A 51 24.73 -19.97 -5.82
N THR A 52 24.23 -19.82 -7.05
CA THR A 52 23.51 -20.87 -7.76
C THR A 52 24.26 -21.22 -9.04
N ARG A 53 24.16 -22.47 -9.48
CA ARG A 53 24.69 -22.91 -10.79
C ARG A 53 23.95 -22.28 -11.98
N PHE A 54 22.80 -21.68 -11.73
CA PHE A 54 21.98 -21.03 -12.74
C PHE A 54 22.46 -19.58 -12.92
N LEU A 55 22.75 -19.22 -14.16
CA LEU A 55 23.23 -17.88 -14.54
C LEU A 55 22.10 -16.83 -14.57
N ASN A 56 20.88 -17.17 -14.11
CA ASN A 56 19.72 -16.28 -14.13
C ASN A 56 19.90 -15.03 -13.26
N THR A 57 20.94 -14.97 -12.42
CA THR A 57 21.33 -13.81 -11.62
C THR A 57 22.60 -13.10 -12.14
N GLN A 58 23.26 -13.63 -13.16
CA GLN A 58 24.52 -13.09 -13.73
C GLN A 58 24.34 -12.55 -15.16
N THR A 59 23.09 -12.30 -15.56
CA THR A 59 22.75 -11.78 -16.89
C THR A 59 22.48 -10.28 -16.87
N GLN A 60 22.71 -9.61 -18.00
CA GLN A 60 22.38 -8.21 -18.20
C GLN A 60 21.07 -8.10 -19.01
N TYR A 61 20.14 -7.28 -18.53
CA TYR A 61 18.92 -6.97 -19.26
C TYR A 61 19.19 -5.87 -20.29
N VAL A 62 19.11 -6.20 -21.58
CA VAL A 62 19.39 -5.27 -22.69
C VAL A 62 18.14 -4.53 -23.21
N GLY A 63 16.96 -4.89 -22.71
CA GLY A 63 15.68 -4.36 -23.17
C GLY A 63 15.20 -4.98 -24.49
N SER A 64 13.88 -5.02 -24.70
CA SER A 64 13.28 -5.67 -25.87
C SER A 64 13.60 -4.99 -27.20
N GLN A 65 13.91 -3.68 -27.19
CA GLN A 65 14.25 -2.93 -28.41
C GLN A 65 15.58 -3.40 -29.03
N ALA A 66 16.54 -3.85 -28.23
CA ALA A 66 17.80 -4.41 -28.72
C ALA A 66 17.59 -5.66 -29.59
N CYS A 67 16.48 -6.38 -29.38
CA CYS A 67 16.16 -7.59 -30.13
C CYS A 67 15.54 -7.30 -31.50
N ARG A 68 14.97 -6.10 -31.70
CA ARG A 68 14.15 -5.78 -32.89
C ARG A 68 14.92 -5.82 -34.20
N GLU A 69 16.20 -5.41 -34.19
CA GLU A 69 17.01 -5.33 -35.41
C GLU A 69 17.19 -6.70 -36.09
N CYS A 70 17.26 -7.78 -35.29
CA CYS A 70 17.42 -9.15 -35.79
C CYS A 70 16.13 -9.96 -35.79
N HIS A 71 15.13 -9.58 -34.97
CA HIS A 71 13.91 -10.36 -34.71
C HIS A 71 12.65 -9.51 -34.85
N GLN A 72 12.49 -8.87 -36.00
CA GLN A 72 11.42 -7.90 -36.21
C GLN A 72 10.03 -8.56 -36.04
N ASP A 73 9.76 -9.67 -36.73
CA ASP A 73 8.46 -10.33 -36.72
C ASP A 73 8.06 -10.80 -35.30
N GLU A 74 9.00 -11.36 -34.53
CA GLU A 74 8.76 -11.76 -33.15
C GLU A 74 8.51 -10.55 -32.25
N THR A 75 9.27 -9.47 -32.42
CA THR A 75 9.05 -8.26 -31.62
C THR A 75 7.73 -7.58 -31.94
N ASP A 76 7.31 -7.56 -33.21
CA ASP A 76 6.03 -6.99 -33.62
C ASP A 76 4.87 -7.87 -33.09
N SER A 77 4.97 -9.20 -33.21
CA SER A 77 3.99 -10.11 -32.60
C SER A 77 3.93 -10.02 -31.07
N PHE A 78 5.08 -9.89 -30.41
CA PHE A 78 5.15 -9.72 -28.96
C PHE A 78 4.50 -8.41 -28.52
N ALA A 79 4.71 -7.31 -29.24
CA ALA A 79 4.15 -5.99 -28.93
C ALA A 79 2.61 -6.03 -28.85
N ASP A 80 1.96 -6.85 -29.67
CA ASP A 80 0.50 -7.01 -29.67
C ASP A 80 -0.03 -7.90 -28.54
N SER A 81 0.83 -8.69 -27.89
CA SER A 81 0.44 -9.62 -26.83
C SER A 81 0.06 -8.92 -25.51
N GLY A 82 -0.76 -9.56 -24.68
CA GLY A 82 -1.01 -9.09 -23.31
C GLY A 82 0.25 -9.09 -22.43
N MET A 83 1.25 -9.91 -22.77
CA MET A 83 2.51 -10.01 -22.03
C MET A 83 3.35 -8.74 -22.15
N SER A 84 3.43 -8.13 -23.34
CA SER A 84 4.17 -6.87 -23.53
C SER A 84 3.59 -5.71 -22.73
N ARG A 85 2.29 -5.78 -22.40
CA ARG A 85 1.54 -4.76 -21.65
C ARG A 85 1.35 -5.09 -20.17
N SER A 86 1.85 -6.24 -19.71
CA SER A 86 1.68 -6.70 -18.32
C SER A 86 2.35 -5.79 -17.30
N MET A 87 3.39 -5.07 -17.72
CA MET A 87 4.08 -4.07 -16.92
C MET A 87 4.24 -2.78 -17.73
N ARG A 88 3.71 -1.68 -17.20
CA ARG A 88 3.90 -0.34 -17.76
C ARG A 88 4.02 0.70 -16.66
N THR A 89 4.62 1.83 -17.00
CA THR A 89 4.54 3.03 -16.16
C THR A 89 3.08 3.44 -16.01
N VAL A 90 2.68 3.77 -14.78
CA VAL A 90 1.33 4.26 -14.49
C VAL A 90 1.17 5.66 -15.07
N ASP A 91 0.09 5.86 -15.83
CA ASP A 91 -0.33 7.15 -16.37
C ASP A 91 -1.76 7.43 -15.92
N LEU A 92 -1.91 8.32 -14.95
CA LEU A 92 -3.17 8.54 -14.24
C LEU A 92 -4.33 9.00 -15.13
N ASP A 93 -4.02 9.66 -16.25
CA ASP A 93 -5.01 10.14 -17.22
C ASP A 93 -5.50 9.00 -18.13
N SER A 94 -4.68 7.96 -18.30
CA SER A 94 -4.99 6.76 -19.09
C SER A 94 -5.51 5.59 -18.24
N GLU A 95 -5.40 5.64 -16.91
CA GLU A 95 -5.92 4.58 -16.03
C GLU A 95 -7.46 4.61 -15.92
N PRO A 96 -8.11 3.46 -15.68
CA PRO A 96 -9.54 3.42 -15.38
C PRO A 96 -9.93 4.35 -14.21
N PRO A 97 -11.19 4.80 -14.16
CA PRO A 97 -11.70 5.59 -13.02
C PRO A 97 -11.59 4.84 -11.70
N ASP A 98 -11.64 5.60 -10.60
CA ASP A 98 -11.66 5.05 -9.25
C ASP A 98 -12.86 4.12 -9.08
N ALA A 99 -12.62 2.93 -8.54
CA ALA A 99 -13.63 1.88 -8.47
C ALA A 99 -13.34 0.87 -7.37
N SER A 100 -14.41 0.20 -6.94
CA SER A 100 -14.38 -0.94 -6.01
C SER A 100 -14.94 -2.17 -6.72
N PHE A 101 -14.21 -3.27 -6.68
CA PHE A 101 -14.52 -4.51 -7.38
C PHE A 101 -14.60 -5.65 -6.36
N PRO A 102 -15.81 -6.11 -5.97
CA PRO A 102 -15.93 -7.32 -5.19
C PRO A 102 -15.58 -8.51 -6.09
N HIS A 103 -14.63 -9.34 -5.64
CA HIS A 103 -14.25 -10.57 -6.29
C HIS A 103 -14.70 -11.74 -5.43
N THR A 104 -15.95 -12.16 -5.63
CA THR A 104 -16.65 -13.17 -4.80
C THR A 104 -15.87 -14.47 -4.66
N ALA A 105 -15.22 -14.94 -5.74
CA ALA A 105 -14.50 -16.21 -5.74
C ALA A 105 -13.29 -16.24 -4.79
N SER A 106 -12.67 -15.09 -4.51
CA SER A 106 -11.59 -15.00 -3.52
C SER A 106 -12.04 -14.39 -2.19
N GLU A 107 -13.31 -13.99 -2.07
CA GLU A 107 -13.85 -13.23 -0.94
C GLU A 107 -13.07 -11.93 -0.68
N ARG A 108 -12.62 -11.25 -1.75
CA ARG A 108 -11.85 -10.02 -1.65
C ARG A 108 -12.57 -8.83 -2.26
N LEU A 109 -12.35 -7.67 -1.66
CA LEU A 109 -12.71 -6.37 -2.24
C LEU A 109 -11.44 -5.70 -2.75
N LEU A 110 -11.35 -5.53 -4.07
CA LEU A 110 -10.28 -4.77 -4.70
C LEU A 110 -10.74 -3.32 -4.86
N ARG A 111 -9.84 -2.36 -4.65
CA ARG A 111 -10.13 -0.94 -4.85
C ARG A 111 -8.98 -0.24 -5.54
N SER A 112 -9.31 0.57 -6.54
CA SER A 112 -8.40 1.51 -7.18
C SER A 112 -8.85 2.93 -6.84
N THR A 113 -7.96 3.73 -6.24
CA THR A 113 -8.26 5.13 -5.87
C THR A 113 -7.12 6.07 -6.19
N ARG A 114 -7.44 7.26 -6.70
CA ARG A 114 -6.47 8.36 -6.86
C ARG A 114 -6.41 9.17 -5.56
N ARG A 115 -5.19 9.43 -5.08
CA ARG A 115 -4.93 10.27 -3.91
C ARG A 115 -3.58 10.96 -4.06
N ASP A 116 -3.56 12.28 -3.87
CA ASP A 116 -2.33 13.09 -3.86
C ASP A 116 -1.48 12.89 -5.14
N GLY A 117 -2.14 12.82 -6.30
CA GLY A 117 -1.46 12.60 -7.59
C GLY A 117 -0.85 11.20 -7.75
N LYS A 118 -1.36 10.19 -7.03
CA LYS A 118 -0.93 8.79 -7.13
C LYS A 118 -2.13 7.86 -7.25
N LEU A 119 -1.97 6.77 -7.99
CA LEU A 119 -2.93 5.67 -7.99
C LEU A 119 -2.57 4.66 -6.91
N TRP A 120 -3.55 4.34 -6.07
CA TRP A 120 -3.44 3.33 -5.03
C TRP A 120 -4.31 2.13 -5.38
N HIS A 121 -3.73 0.94 -5.27
CA HIS A 121 -4.45 -0.32 -5.31
C HIS A 121 -4.52 -0.89 -3.90
N ARG A 122 -5.71 -1.29 -3.48
CA ARG A 122 -5.96 -1.92 -2.19
C ARG A 122 -6.74 -3.21 -2.39
N GLU A 123 -6.40 -4.20 -1.60
CA GLU A 123 -7.12 -5.46 -1.50
C GLU A 123 -7.50 -5.67 -0.03
N GLU A 124 -8.77 -5.98 0.21
CA GLU A 124 -9.32 -6.25 1.53
C GLU A 124 -9.97 -7.63 1.54
N ILE A 125 -9.72 -8.40 2.58
CA ILE A 125 -10.40 -9.67 2.83
C ILE A 125 -11.78 -9.34 3.41
N THR A 126 -12.84 -9.86 2.80
CA THR A 126 -14.23 -9.59 3.18
C THR A 126 -14.95 -10.81 3.75
N GLY A 127 -14.34 -11.99 3.65
CA GLY A 127 -14.82 -13.25 4.22
C GLY A 127 -13.81 -13.86 5.19
N ASP A 128 -13.83 -15.19 5.30
CA ASP A 128 -12.95 -15.96 6.19
C ASP A 128 -11.67 -16.43 5.48
N SER A 129 -11.44 -15.98 4.24
CA SER A 129 -10.25 -16.33 3.46
C SER A 129 -8.96 -15.93 4.20
N GLN A 130 -8.01 -16.85 4.23
CA GLN A 130 -6.72 -16.61 4.89
C GLN A 130 -5.85 -15.68 4.03
N PRO A 131 -4.90 -14.93 4.65
CA PRO A 131 -4.02 -14.03 3.90
C PRO A 131 -3.13 -14.70 2.84
N TRP A 132 -2.93 -16.03 2.85
CA TRP A 132 -2.15 -16.80 1.85
C TRP A 132 -2.38 -18.30 2.05
#